data_AF-A0A7C3GHQ6-F1
#
_entry.id   AF-A0A7C3GHQ6-F1
#
_cell.length_a   1.000
_cell.length_b   1.000
_cell.length_c   1.000
_cell.angle_alpha   90.00
_cell.angle_beta   90.00
_cell.angle_gamma   90.00
#
_symmetry.space_group_name_H-M   'P 1'
#
loop_
_entity.id
_entity.type
_entity.pdbx_description
1 polymer ?
#
loop_
_entity_poly.entity_id
_entity_poly.type
_entity_poly.pdbx_seq_one_letter_code
_entity_poly.pdbx_strand_id
1 'polypeptide(L)' 'MKTLNDYSLTELKLIYNILHANVQNHFELMDSELMSDLQKHLQTMAAQEGIDVTHHAQWKAWLDDQPLFPVDEAPGDIGA' A
#
# COMPACT_ATOMS: atom_id res chain seq x y z
N MET A 1 -6.46 -25.55 -0.23
CA MET A 1 -6.02 -24.35 -0.98
C MET A 1 -5.30 -23.44 -0.02
N LYS A 2 -4.31 -22.69 -0.49
CA LYS A 2 -3.71 -21.61 0.29
C LYS A 2 -4.66 -20.42 0.35
N THR A 3 -4.57 -19.70 1.46
CA THR A 3 -5.25 -18.46 1.80
C THR A 3 -4.29 -17.29 1.54
N LEU A 4 -4.78 -16.04 1.40
CA LEU A 4 -3.88 -14.88 1.22
C LEU A 4 -2.84 -14.77 2.34
N ASN A 5 -3.18 -15.19 3.57
CA ASN A 5 -2.26 -15.22 4.71
C ASN A 5 -1.07 -16.19 4.55
N ASP A 6 -1.14 -17.14 3.61
CA ASP A 6 -0.09 -18.15 3.40
C ASP A 6 1.00 -17.67 2.41
N TYR A 7 0.84 -16.49 1.82
CA TYR A 7 1.79 -15.87 0.89
C TYR A 7 2.60 -14.80 1.61
N SER A 8 3.80 -14.51 1.09
CA SER A 8 4.63 -13.46 1.67
C SER A 8 4.00 -12.09 1.44
N LEU A 9 4.02 -11.24 2.47
CA LEU A 9 3.47 -9.89 2.38
C LEU A 9 4.10 -9.08 1.24
N THR A 10 5.42 -9.20 1.05
CA THR A 10 6.15 -8.55 -0.04
C THR A 10 5.65 -8.97 -1.43
N GLU A 11 5.37 -10.25 -1.63
CA GLU A 11 4.81 -10.76 -2.89
C GLU A 11 3.40 -10.21 -3.13
N LEU A 12 2.56 -10.19 -2.09
CA LEU A 12 1.21 -9.65 -2.17
C LEU A 12 1.20 -8.15 -2.50
N LYS A 13 2.09 -7.35 -1.87
CA LYS A 13 2.28 -5.92 -2.18
C LYS A 13 2.69 -5.73 -3.65
N LEU A 14 3.66 -6.51 -4.14
CA LEU A 14 4.13 -6.44 -5.52
C LEU A 14 2.99 -6.74 -6.52
N ILE A 15 2.27 -7.84 -6.31
CA ILE A 15 1.16 -8.24 -7.20
C ILE A 15 0.08 -7.15 -7.19
N TYR A 16 -0.31 -6.66 -6.02
CA TYR A 16 -1.29 -5.59 -5.90
C TYR A 16 -0.84 -4.32 -6.65
N ASN A 17 0.41 -3.89 -6.47
CA ASN A 17 0.94 -2.71 -7.16
C ASN A 17 0.90 -2.86 -8.69
N ILE A 18 1.27 -4.03 -9.22
CA ILE A 18 1.22 -4.30 -10.67
C ILE A 18 -0.23 -4.26 -11.17
N LEU A 19 -1.17 -4.92 -10.47
CA LEU A 19 -2.57 -4.93 -10.86
C LEU A 19 -3.18 -3.52 -10.80
N HIS A 20 -2.98 -2.82 -9.68
CA HIS A 20 -3.49 -1.48 -9.46
C HIS A 20 -2.96 -0.47 -10.50
N ALA A 21 -1.68 -0.56 -10.88
CA ALA A 21 -1.10 0.28 -11.93
C ALA A 21 -1.69 0.02 -13.33
N ASN A 22 -2.28 -1.17 -13.55
CA ASN A 22 -2.86 -1.57 -14.83
C ASN A 22 -4.39 -1.39 -14.91
N VAL A 23 -5.05 -0.94 -13.84
CA VAL A 23 -6.51 -0.73 -13.81
C VAL A 23 -7.01 0.16 -14.94
N GLN A 24 -6.24 1.20 -15.32
CA GLN A 24 -6.61 2.09 -16.42
C GLN A 24 -6.57 1.42 -17.81
N ASN A 25 -5.78 0.36 -17.95
CA ASN A 25 -5.68 -0.42 -19.19
C ASN A 25 -6.64 -1.62 -19.19
N HIS A 26 -7.07 -2.06 -18.00
CA HIS A 26 -7.87 -3.25 -17.76
C HIS A 26 -8.95 -2.94 -16.71
N PHE A 27 -10.05 -2.32 -17.16
CA PHE A 27 -11.14 -1.93 -16.26
C PHE A 27 -11.78 -3.13 -15.56
N GLU A 28 -11.70 -4.34 -16.14
CA GLU A 28 -12.13 -5.59 -15.50
C GLU A 28 -11.45 -5.86 -14.15
N LEU A 29 -10.28 -5.25 -13.88
CA LEU A 29 -9.61 -5.35 -12.60
C LEU A 29 -10.39 -4.63 -11.48
N MET A 30 -11.17 -3.59 -11.79
CA MET A 30 -12.00 -2.89 -10.79
C MET A 30 -13.09 -3.80 -10.21
N ASP A 31 -13.63 -4.69 -11.04
CA ASP A 31 -14.69 -5.63 -10.65
C ASP A 31 -14.14 -6.99 -10.19
N SER A 32 -12.81 -7.14 -10.13
CA SER A 32 -12.17 -8.39 -9.73
C SER A 32 -12.33 -8.64 -8.24
N GLU A 33 -13.05 -9.71 -7.88
CA GLU A 33 -13.20 -10.15 -6.49
C GLU A 33 -11.83 -10.42 -5.84
N LEU A 34 -10.90 -11.06 -6.57
CA LEU A 34 -9.55 -11.33 -6.08
C LEU A 34 -8.78 -10.03 -5.78
N MET A 35 -8.90 -9.02 -6.63
CA MET A 35 -8.25 -7.73 -6.40
C MET A 35 -8.87 -7.01 -5.19
N SER A 36 -10.20 -7.08 -5.03
CA SER A 36 -10.91 -6.54 -3.87
C SER A 36 -10.44 -7.21 -2.57
N ASP A 37 -10.33 -8.53 -2.57
CA ASP A 37 -9.90 -9.30 -1.40
C ASP A 37 -8.42 -9.06 -1.08
N LEU A 38 -7.56 -8.97 -2.10
CA LEU A 38 -6.15 -8.61 -1.94
C LEU A 38 -6.01 -7.21 -1.32
N GLN A 39 -6.77 -6.23 -1.81
CA GLN A 39 -6.75 -4.88 -1.25
C GLN A 39 -7.17 -4.87 0.22
N LYS A 40 -8.29 -5.52 0.58
CA LYS A 40 -8.78 -5.61 1.97
C LYS A 40 -7.77 -6.30 2.88
N HIS A 41 -7.15 -7.37 2.40
CA HIS A 41 -6.12 -8.10 3.14
C HIS A 41 -4.91 -7.19 3.43
N LEU A 42 -4.37 -6.53 2.40
CA LEU A 42 -3.24 -5.62 2.57
C LEU A 42 -3.58 -4.40 3.45
N GLN A 43 -4.78 -3.85 3.33
CA GLN A 43 -5.25 -2.77 4.21
C GLN A 43 -5.34 -3.22 5.67
N THR A 44 -5.76 -4.45 5.92
CA THR A 44 -5.79 -5.04 7.27
C THR A 44 -4.38 -5.17 7.85
N MET A 45 -3.42 -5.66 7.04
CA MET A 45 -2.01 -5.79 7.46
C MET A 45 -1.39 -4.42 7.76
N ALA A 46 -1.59 -3.44 6.89
CA ALA A 46 -1.11 -2.07 7.09
C ALA A 46 -1.70 -1.43 8.35
N ALA A 47 -3.01 -1.61 8.60
CA ALA A 47 -3.66 -1.11 9.81
C ALA A 47 -3.10 -1.75 11.09
N GLN A 48 -2.72 -3.04 11.05
CA GLN A 48 -2.05 -3.71 12.18
C GLN A 48 -0.66 -3.14 12.45
N GLU A 49 0.01 -2.60 11.43
CA GLU A 49 1.29 -1.89 11.55
C GLU A 49 1.13 -0.41 11.92
N GLY A 50 -0.11 0.06 12.15
CA GLY A 50 -0.40 1.45 12.54
C GLY A 50 -0.45 2.44 11.37
N ILE A 51 -0.49 1.95 10.13
CA ILE A 51 -0.59 2.76 8.92
C ILE A 51 -2.04 3.20 8.73
N ASP A 52 -2.25 4.50 8.48
CA ASP A 52 -3.56 4.97 8.06
C ASP A 52 -3.79 4.72 6.56
N VAL A 53 -4.53 3.65 6.27
CA VAL A 53 -4.86 3.22 4.91
C VAL A 53 -5.83 4.17 4.18
N THR A 54 -6.48 5.09 4.90
CA THR A 54 -7.33 6.13 4.30
C THR A 54 -6.50 7.28 3.74
N HIS A 55 -5.27 7.46 4.24
CA HIS A 55 -4.32 8.43 3.73
C HIS A 55 -3.51 7.82 2.58
N HIS A 56 -3.82 8.24 1.34
CA HIS A 56 -3.18 7.72 0.13
C HIS A 56 -1.64 7.74 0.19
N ALA A 57 -1.04 8.78 0.77
CA ALA A 57 0.40 8.90 0.90
C ALA A 57 1.01 7.83 1.83
N GLN A 58 0.42 7.59 3.01
CA GLN A 58 0.89 6.57 3.94
C GLN A 58 0.68 5.17 3.37
N TRP A 59 -0.48 4.93 2.76
CA TRP A 59 -0.80 3.69 2.07
C TRP A 59 0.21 3.37 0.96
N LYS A 60 0.48 4.34 0.09
CA LYS A 60 1.44 4.18 -1.01
C LYS A 60 2.85 3.95 -0.51
N ALA A 61 3.28 4.71 0.49
CA ALA A 61 4.59 4.53 1.11
C ALA A 61 4.74 3.13 1.72
N TRP A 62 3.73 2.64 2.44
CA TRP A 62 3.76 1.28 2.99
C TRP A 62 3.77 0.19 1.91
N LEU A 63 3.03 0.35 0.82
CA LEU A 63 3.04 -0.60 -0.31
C LEU A 63 4.39 -0.67 -1.02
N ASP A 64 5.12 0.44 -1.06
CA ASP A 64 6.44 0.54 -1.70
C ASP A 64 7.60 0.27 -0.73
N ASP A 65 7.29 -0.13 0.51
CA ASP A 65 8.24 -0.24 1.63
C ASP A 65 9.11 1.03 1.80
N GLN A 66 8.52 2.19 1.52
CA GLN A 66 9.14 3.50 1.71
C GLN A 66 8.95 3.98 3.15
N PRO A 67 9.94 4.71 3.71
CA PRO A 67 9.81 5.26 5.05
C PRO A 67 8.75 6.38 5.10
N LEU A 68 7.94 6.37 6.17
CA LEU A 68 6.79 7.28 6.39
C LEU A 68 7.20 8.67 6.93
N PHE A 69 8.40 9.15 6.62
CA PHE A 69 8.87 10.44 7.16
C PHE A 69 8.13 11.61 6.49
N PRO A 70 7.72 12.64 7.26
CA PRO A 70 7.32 13.90 6.68
C PRO A 70 8.55 14.58 6.06
N VAL A 71 8.39 15.17 4.88
CA VAL A 71 9.40 16.00 4.21
C VAL A 71 9.52 17.39 4.88
N ASP A 72 9.16 17.53 6.15
CA ASP A 72 9.12 18.85 6.81
C ASP A 72 9.70 18.84 8.22
N GLU A 73 11.01 18.64 8.30
CA GLU A 73 11.86 19.39 9.23
C GLU A 73 13.00 19.99 8.40
N ALA A 74 12.72 21.10 7.70
CA ALA A 74 13.79 22.05 7.46
C ALA A 74 14.27 22.49 8.85
N PRO A 75 15.54 22.27 9.24
CA PRO A 75 16.06 22.90 10.44
C PRO A 75 15.88 24.39 10.21
N GLY A 76 15.02 24.99 11.03
CA GLY A 76 14.85 26.43 11.06
C GLY A 76 16.24 27.04 11.09
N ASP A 77 16.55 27.78 10.04
CA ASP A 77 17.62 28.75 9.99
C ASP A 77 17.31 29.78 11.10
N ILE A 78 17.65 29.40 12.33
CA ILE A 78 17.81 30.28 13.48
C ILE A 78 19.31 30.26 13.73
N GLY A 79 20.02 31.04 12.94
CA GLY A 79 21.47 31.00 12.87
C GLY A 79 22.11 32.33 12.48
N ALA A 80 22.11 33.25 13.45
CA ALA A 80 22.92 34.48 13.58
C ALA A 80 22.47 35.75 12.83
#